data_AF-A0A8X7BG76-F1
#
_entry.id   AF-A0A8X7BG76-F1
#
_cell.length_a   1.000
_cell.length_b   1.000
_cell.length_c   1.000
_cell.angle_alpha   90.00
_cell.angle_beta   90.00
_cell.angle_gamma   90.00
#
_symmetry.space_group_name_H-M   'P 1'
#
loop_
_entity.id
_entity.type
_entity.pdbx_description
1 polymer ?
#
loop_
_entity_poly.entity_id
_entity_poly.type
_entity_poly.pdbx_seq_one_letter_code
_entity_poly.pdbx_strand_id
1 'polypeptide(L)'
;MNRIPFEVTLSPFVLAVTIQFHIRKYKEDYRETYEMLNTSLYVDDLFAGSFESVNKAFDLSKNAIEILKDANMNLRKFKTNSKELRKLWNENGIGDVCESGERSLKVLGIIWNLSNDTFKLDAQPLLELIKNLKNSKRCVLKRAAKIFDPIVPHLC
;
A
#
# COMPACT_ATOMS: atom_id res chain seq x y z
N MET A 1 -5.06 -25.12 -13.17
CA MET A 1 -5.14 -24.48 -11.84
C MET A 1 -4.17 -23.29 -11.92
N ASN A 2 -4.67 -22.08 -12.21
CA ASN A 2 -3.83 -20.97 -12.72
C ASN A 2 -3.77 -19.76 -11.78
N ARG A 3 -4.01 -19.96 -10.48
CA ARG A 3 -4.01 -18.88 -9.49
C ARG A 3 -3.24 -19.33 -8.25
N ILE A 4 -2.42 -18.42 -7.72
CA ILE A 4 -1.71 -18.62 -6.47
C ILE A 4 -2.75 -18.59 -5.34
N PRO A 5 -2.80 -19.59 -4.44
CA PRO A 5 -3.68 -19.53 -3.29
C PRO A 5 -3.26 -18.39 -2.37
N PHE A 6 -4.22 -17.58 -1.93
CA PHE A 6 -3.98 -16.63 -0.84
C PHE A 6 -3.71 -17.42 0.46
N GLU A 7 -2.86 -16.87 1.34
CA GLU A 7 -2.52 -17.42 2.66
C GLU A 7 -1.56 -18.64 2.72
N VAL A 8 -0.91 -19.02 1.61
CA VAL A 8 0.32 -19.83 1.71
C VAL A 8 1.48 -18.97 2.19
N THR A 9 2.33 -19.49 3.06
CA THR A 9 3.51 -18.78 3.63
C THR A 9 4.45 -18.22 2.55
N LEU A 10 4.42 -18.81 1.35
CA LEU A 10 5.20 -18.40 0.18
C LEU A 10 4.51 -17.32 -0.69
N SER A 11 3.24 -17.00 -0.45
CA SER A 11 2.46 -16.06 -1.27
C SER A 11 3.12 -14.67 -1.37
N PRO A 12 3.64 -14.05 -0.28
CA PRO A 12 4.30 -12.76 -0.36
C PRO A 12 5.56 -12.80 -1.23
N PHE A 13 6.36 -13.87 -1.08
CA PHE A 13 7.59 -14.06 -1.84
C PHE A 13 7.30 -14.22 -3.34
N VAL A 14 6.36 -15.10 -3.70
CA VAL A 14 6.00 -15.34 -5.10
C VAL A 14 5.40 -14.07 -5.73
N LEU A 15 4.58 -13.32 -4.98
CA LEU A 15 4.05 -12.03 -5.43
C LEU A 15 5.17 -11.03 -5.71
N ALA A 16 6.09 -10.85 -4.74
CA ALA A 16 7.22 -9.93 -4.88
C ALA A 16 8.10 -10.27 -6.09
N VAL A 17 8.44 -11.56 -6.28
CA VAL A 17 9.21 -12.02 -7.45
C VAL A 17 8.46 -11.77 -8.76
N THR A 18 7.15 -12.03 -8.78
CA THR A 18 6.32 -11.82 -9.98
C THR A 18 6.26 -10.35 -10.36
N ILE A 19 6.04 -9.47 -9.39
CA ILE A 19 6.06 -8.02 -9.58
C ILE A 19 7.43 -7.59 -10.12
N GLN A 20 8.53 -7.99 -9.44
CA GLN A 20 9.88 -7.62 -9.86
C GLN A 20 10.20 -8.09 -11.28
N PHE A 21 9.81 -9.31 -11.63
CA PHE A 21 9.99 -9.85 -12.98
C PHE A 21 9.24 -9.01 -14.02
N HIS A 22 8.01 -8.59 -13.70
CA HIS A 22 7.18 -7.81 -14.62
C HIS A 22 7.70 -6.37 -14.79
N ILE A 23 7.98 -5.66 -13.69
CA ILE A 23 8.42 -4.25 -13.75
C ILE A 23 9.79 -4.09 -14.44
N ARG A 24 10.67 -5.10 -14.40
CA ARG A 24 11.99 -5.06 -15.06
C ARG A 24 11.93 -4.80 -16.56
N LYS A 25 10.83 -5.18 -17.23
CA LYS A 25 10.63 -4.92 -18.66
C LYS A 25 10.59 -3.42 -18.98
N TYR A 26 10.16 -2.61 -18.01
CA TYR A 26 9.96 -1.17 -18.16
C TYR A 26 11.15 -0.35 -17.66
N LYS A 27 12.28 -1.00 -17.34
CA LYS A 27 13.45 -0.32 -16.76
C LYS A 27 14.03 0.75 -17.70
N GLU A 28 14.05 0.49 -19.00
CA GLU A 28 14.61 1.41 -19.99
C GLU A 28 13.58 2.48 -20.40
N ASP A 29 12.32 2.08 -20.64
CA ASP A 29 11.27 2.98 -21.12
C ASP A 29 10.69 3.89 -20.02
N TYR A 30 10.63 3.40 -18.77
CA TYR A 30 10.03 4.09 -17.62
C TYR A 30 10.91 3.99 -16.38
N ARG A 31 12.19 4.41 -16.50
CA ARG A 31 13.19 4.26 -15.45
C ARG A 31 12.77 4.77 -14.07
N GLU A 32 12.21 5.98 -14.00
CA GLU A 32 11.77 6.55 -12.71
C GLU A 32 10.60 5.77 -12.10
N THR A 33 9.63 5.32 -12.92
CA THR A 33 8.50 4.51 -12.42
C THR A 33 8.97 3.14 -11.97
N TYR A 34 9.93 2.53 -12.67
CA TYR A 34 10.59 1.29 -12.25
C TYR A 34 11.28 1.45 -10.90
N GLU A 35 12.08 2.51 -10.71
CA GLU A 35 12.78 2.80 -9.46
C GLU A 35 11.78 3.03 -8.30
N MET A 36 10.70 3.78 -8.56
CA MET A 36 9.62 3.98 -7.59
C MET A 36 8.96 2.65 -7.21
N LEU A 37 8.48 1.86 -8.17
CA LEU A 37 7.82 0.57 -7.89
C LEU A 37 8.76 -0.38 -7.13
N ASN A 38 10.05 -0.38 -7.45
CA ASN A 38 11.03 -1.26 -6.82
C ASN A 38 11.40 -0.84 -5.38
N THR A 39 11.16 0.41 -4.99
CA THR A 39 11.48 0.93 -3.65
C THR A 39 10.26 1.19 -2.77
N SER A 40 9.09 1.40 -3.38
CA SER A 40 7.85 1.81 -2.73
C SER A 40 6.85 0.68 -2.52
N LEU A 41 7.10 -0.53 -3.03
CA LEU A 41 6.23 -1.69 -2.82
C LEU A 41 6.64 -2.46 -1.55
N TYR A 42 5.71 -2.56 -0.60
CA TYR A 42 5.82 -3.43 0.57
C TYR A 42 4.78 -4.53 0.47
N VAL A 43 5.22 -5.76 0.18
CA VAL A 43 4.35 -6.92 -0.07
C VAL A 43 3.31 -6.60 -1.17
N ASP A 44 2.09 -6.22 -0.79
CA ASP A 44 0.98 -5.85 -1.67
C ASP A 44 0.58 -4.36 -1.60
N ASP A 45 1.20 -3.58 -0.72
CA ASP A 45 0.94 -2.15 -0.54
C ASP A 45 1.96 -1.29 -1.29
N LEU A 46 1.49 -0.39 -2.16
CA LEU A 46 2.31 0.63 -2.82
C LEU A 46 2.23 1.96 -2.06
N PHE A 47 3.36 2.42 -1.53
CA PHE A 47 3.47 3.73 -0.87
C PHE A 47 4.65 4.52 -1.44
N ALA A 48 4.34 5.51 -2.28
CA ALA A 48 5.35 6.42 -2.83
C ALA A 48 5.36 7.75 -2.07
N GLY A 49 6.57 8.25 -1.78
CA GLY A 49 6.79 9.49 -1.05
C GLY A 49 6.57 10.76 -1.87
N SER A 50 7.01 11.89 -1.30
CA SER A 50 6.94 13.21 -1.95
C SER A 50 7.71 13.22 -3.27
N PHE A 51 7.11 13.82 -4.30
CA PHE A 51 7.72 14.03 -5.61
C PHE A 51 8.08 15.50 -5.82
N GLU A 52 9.02 15.77 -6.72
CA GLU A 52 9.49 17.12 -7.05
C GLU A 52 8.37 18.05 -7.56
N SER A 53 7.36 17.48 -8.23
CA SER A 53 6.20 18.24 -8.71
C SER A 53 4.94 17.38 -8.80
N VAL A 54 3.78 18.05 -8.80
CA VAL A 54 2.47 17.41 -8.97
C VAL A 54 2.35 16.72 -10.34
N ASN A 55 2.90 17.32 -11.40
CA ASN A 55 2.89 16.72 -12.73
C ASN A 55 3.74 15.44 -12.78
N LYS A 56 4.94 15.47 -12.18
CA LYS A 56 5.79 14.28 -12.06
C LYS A 56 5.08 13.17 -11.27
N ALA A 57 4.43 13.53 -10.16
CA ALA A 57 3.63 12.58 -9.38
C ALA A 57 2.49 11.98 -10.21
N PHE A 58 1.83 12.79 -11.04
CA PHE A 58 0.76 12.35 -11.92
C PHE A 58 1.26 11.35 -12.96
N ASP A 59 2.36 11.67 -13.66
CA ASP A 59 2.95 10.81 -14.69
C ASP A 59 3.41 9.48 -14.09
N LEU A 60 4.10 9.51 -12.95
CA LEU A 60 4.54 8.30 -12.25
C LEU A 60 3.36 7.43 -11.78
N SER A 61 2.29 8.06 -11.28
CA SER A 61 1.07 7.36 -10.86
C SER A 61 0.38 6.68 -12.03
N LYS A 62 0.27 7.38 -13.17
CA LYS A 62 -0.31 6.84 -14.40
C LYS A 62 0.50 5.65 -14.91
N ASN A 63 1.81 5.82 -15.06
CA ASN A 63 2.70 4.77 -15.54
C ASN A 63 2.67 3.55 -14.61
N ALA A 64 2.65 3.75 -13.29
CA ALA A 64 2.56 2.66 -12.33
C ALA A 64 1.27 1.84 -12.46
N ILE A 65 0.13 2.53 -12.65
CA ILE A 65 -1.16 1.88 -12.90
C ILE A 65 -1.12 1.07 -14.19
N GLU A 66 -0.58 1.64 -15.27
CA GLU A 66 -0.49 0.95 -16.57
C GLU A 66 0.43 -0.28 -16.51
N ILE A 67 1.62 -0.16 -15.90
CA ILE A 67 2.58 -1.26 -15.74
C ILE A 67 1.97 -2.39 -14.91
N LEU A 68 1.35 -2.09 -13.77
CA LEU A 68 0.75 -3.13 -12.93
C LEU A 68 -0.51 -3.74 -13.59
N LYS A 69 -1.27 -2.95 -14.35
CA LYS A 69 -2.40 -3.45 -15.13
C LYS A 69 -1.96 -4.41 -16.24
N ASP A 70 -0.82 -4.18 -16.90
CA ASP A 70 -0.23 -5.15 -17.84
C ASP A 70 0.13 -6.48 -17.17
N ALA A 71 0.53 -6.43 -15.88
CA ALA A 71 0.70 -7.61 -15.05
C ALA A 71 -0.62 -8.25 -14.58
N ASN A 72 -1.77 -7.72 -15.00
CA ASN A 72 -3.10 -8.05 -14.51
C ASN A 72 -3.25 -7.84 -12.98
N MET A 73 -2.51 -6.85 -12.44
CA MET A 73 -2.53 -6.44 -11.04
C MET A 73 -3.15 -5.04 -10.91
N ASN A 74 -4.41 -4.99 -10.49
CA ASN A 74 -5.10 -3.71 -10.30
C ASN A 74 -4.74 -3.10 -8.94
N LEU A 75 -4.18 -1.88 -8.94
CA LEU A 75 -4.00 -1.08 -7.73
C LEU A 75 -5.37 -0.71 -7.16
N ARG A 76 -5.63 -1.09 -5.91
CA ARG A 76 -6.88 -0.80 -5.18
C ARG A 76 -6.63 0.18 -4.07
N LYS A 77 -7.63 1.01 -3.74
CA LYS A 77 -7.54 2.00 -2.65
C LYS A 77 -6.33 2.95 -2.78
N PHE A 78 -5.88 3.21 -4.01
CA PHE A 78 -4.77 4.11 -4.27
C PHE A 78 -5.22 5.55 -4.01
N LYS A 79 -4.64 6.20 -3.01
CA LYS A 79 -5.03 7.55 -2.56
C LYS A 79 -3.79 8.44 -2.42
N THR A 80 -3.98 9.74 -2.66
CA THR A 80 -2.97 10.78 -2.42
C THR A 80 -3.42 11.72 -1.31
N ASN A 81 -2.50 12.38 -0.60
CA ASN A 81 -2.78 13.49 0.31
C ASN A 81 -2.86 14.85 -0.42
N SER A 82 -2.29 14.97 -1.61
CA SER A 82 -2.31 16.20 -2.41
C SER A 82 -3.68 16.42 -3.05
N LYS A 83 -4.28 17.59 -2.79
CA LYS A 83 -5.57 18.00 -3.39
C LYS A 83 -5.45 18.23 -4.89
N GLU A 84 -4.34 18.81 -5.33
CA GLU A 84 -4.05 19.11 -6.73
C GLU A 84 -3.88 17.82 -7.53
N LEU A 85 -3.07 16.88 -7.02
CA LEU A 85 -2.88 15.58 -7.65
C LEU A 85 -4.18 14.78 -7.73
N ARG A 86 -4.98 14.80 -6.65
CA ARG A 86 -6.30 14.15 -6.63
C ARG A 86 -7.23 14.72 -7.70
N LYS A 87 -7.21 16.03 -7.91
CA LYS A 87 -8.01 16.68 -8.95
C LYS A 87 -7.59 16.20 -10.34
N LEU A 88 -6.28 16.16 -10.61
CA LEU A 88 -5.75 15.65 -11.88
C LEU A 88 -6.10 14.18 -12.12
N TRP A 89 -6.01 13.32 -11.09
CA TRP A 89 -6.44 11.92 -11.17
C TRP A 89 -7.91 11.80 -11.57
N ASN A 90 -8.80 12.57 -10.92
CA ASN A 90 -10.23 12.55 -11.22
C ASN A 90 -10.52 13.07 -12.65
N GLU A 91 -9.88 14.15 -13.08
CA GLU A 91 -10.05 14.72 -14.42
C GLU A 91 -9.61 13.77 -15.55
N ASN A 92 -8.60 12.94 -15.28
CA ASN A 92 -8.06 11.99 -16.26
C ASN A 92 -8.56 10.56 -16.08
N GLY A 93 -9.48 10.31 -15.13
CA GLY A 93 -10.02 8.98 -14.85
C GLY A 93 -8.97 7.97 -14.38
N ILE A 94 -7.95 8.43 -13.64
CA ILE A 94 -6.81 7.61 -13.18
C ILE A 94 -7.03 7.22 -11.70
N GLY A 95 -6.96 5.93 -11.41
CA GLY A 95 -7.14 5.35 -10.07
C GLY A 95 -8.60 5.06 -9.73
N ASP A 96 -8.81 4.42 -8.56
CA ASP A 96 -10.16 4.29 -7.98
C ASP A 96 -10.67 5.71 -7.69
N VAL A 97 -11.59 6.19 -8.53
CA VAL A 97 -12.25 7.49 -8.38
C VAL A 97 -12.77 7.58 -6.94
N CYS A 98 -12.16 8.46 -6.14
CA CYS A 98 -12.57 8.67 -4.76
C CYS A 98 -13.90 9.45 -4.76
N GLU A 99 -15.02 8.76 -5.00
CA GLU A 99 -16.36 9.36 -4.94
C GLU A 99 -16.81 9.63 -3.50
N SER A 100 -16.22 8.97 -2.51
CA SER A 100 -16.64 9.11 -1.12
C SER A 100 -15.70 10.01 -0.34
N GLY A 101 -16.24 10.98 0.40
CA GLY A 101 -15.52 11.89 1.33
C GLY A 101 -14.75 11.22 2.48
N GLU A 102 -14.36 9.96 2.35
CA GLU A 102 -13.43 9.24 3.23
C GLU A 102 -12.01 9.80 3.10
N ARG A 103 -11.71 10.73 4.01
CA ARG A 103 -10.40 11.38 4.19
C ARG A 103 -9.39 10.50 4.94
N SER A 104 -9.77 9.28 5.31
CA SER A 104 -8.89 8.31 5.96
C SER A 104 -8.70 7.05 5.10
N LEU A 105 -7.54 6.44 5.23
CA LEU A 105 -7.19 5.15 4.64
C LEU A 105 -6.51 4.30 5.71
N LYS A 106 -6.74 2.99 5.70
CA LYS A 106 -5.93 2.08 6.51
C LYS A 106 -4.76 1.58 5.67
N VAL A 107 -3.54 1.88 6.10
CA VAL A 107 -2.28 1.50 5.46
C VAL A 107 -1.44 0.76 6.49
N LEU A 108 -1.00 -0.46 6.18
CA LEU A 108 -0.19 -1.30 7.09
C LEU A 108 -0.77 -1.42 8.52
N GLY A 109 -2.10 -1.51 8.63
CA GLY A 109 -2.75 -1.60 9.94
C GLY A 109 -3.01 -0.27 10.65
N ILE A 110 -2.42 0.84 10.19
CA ILE A 110 -2.55 2.20 10.78
C ILE A 110 -3.54 3.04 9.97
N ILE A 111 -4.24 3.97 10.63
CA ILE A 111 -5.13 4.91 9.95
C ILE A 111 -4.29 6.11 9.49
N TRP A 112 -4.20 6.33 8.18
CA TRP A 112 -3.65 7.55 7.59
C TRP A 112 -4.75 8.56 7.32
N ASN A 113 -4.63 9.76 7.88
CA ASN A 113 -5.48 10.90 7.60
C ASN A 113 -4.85 11.75 6.49
N LEU A 114 -5.48 11.72 5.32
CA LEU A 114 -5.00 12.39 4.11
C LEU A 114 -5.11 13.91 4.18
N SER A 115 -5.96 14.46 5.06
CA SER A 115 -6.19 15.91 5.12
C SER A 115 -5.10 16.64 5.89
N ASN A 116 -4.61 16.00 6.95
CA ASN A 116 -3.61 16.56 7.85
C ASN A 116 -2.25 15.90 7.67
N ASP A 117 -2.16 14.91 6.78
CA ASP A 117 -0.99 14.05 6.57
C ASP A 117 -0.47 13.42 7.88
N THR A 118 -1.39 12.85 8.66
CA THR A 118 -1.05 12.25 9.97
C THR A 118 -1.46 10.79 10.06
N PHE A 119 -0.60 9.98 10.68
CA PHE A 119 -0.94 8.63 11.09
C PHE A 119 -1.61 8.64 12.46
N LYS A 120 -2.71 7.91 12.59
CA LYS A 120 -3.47 7.70 13.82
C LYS A 120 -3.49 6.21 14.14
N LEU A 121 -3.03 5.88 15.33
CA LEU A 121 -3.18 4.54 15.91
C LEU A 121 -4.37 4.56 16.87
N ASP A 122 -5.41 3.79 16.56
CA ASP A 122 -6.52 3.59 17.50
C ASP A 122 -6.16 2.49 18.50
N ALA A 123 -5.78 2.92 19.71
CA ALA A 123 -5.37 2.02 20.78
C ALA A 123 -6.56 1.42 21.56
N GLN A 124 -7.79 1.94 21.42
CA GLN A 124 -8.92 1.48 22.24
C GLN A 124 -9.24 -0.01 22.04
N PRO A 125 -9.31 -0.53 20.80
CA PRO A 125 -9.52 -1.97 20.59
C PRO A 125 -8.39 -2.82 21.18
N LEU A 126 -7.16 -2.29 21.20
CA LEU A 126 -6.01 -2.97 21.77
C LEU A 126 -6.09 -3.03 23.30
N LEU A 127 -6.48 -1.93 23.95
CA LEU A 127 -6.66 -1.85 25.39
C LEU A 127 -7.78 -2.79 25.87
N GLU A 128 -8.91 -2.84 25.16
CA GLU A 128 -9.99 -3.78 25.46
C GLU A 128 -9.57 -5.24 25.29
N LEU A 129 -8.79 -5.54 24.24
CA LEU A 129 -8.23 -6.86 24.07
C LEU A 129 -7.37 -7.21 25.28
N ILE A 130 -6.39 -6.38 25.65
CA ILE A 130 -5.47 -6.63 26.77
C ILE A 130 -6.23 -6.93 28.07
N LYS A 131 -7.28 -6.17 28.40
CA LYS A 131 -8.11 -6.39 29.59
C LYS A 131 -8.69 -7.81 29.69
N ASN A 132 -9.04 -8.42 28.56
CA ASN A 132 -9.63 -9.75 28.48
C ASN A 132 -8.62 -10.85 28.11
N LEU A 133 -7.39 -10.81 28.63
CA LEU A 133 -6.33 -11.78 28.29
C LEU A 133 -6.66 -13.18 28.79
N LYS A 134 -6.80 -14.12 27.84
CA LYS A 134 -6.75 -15.55 28.14
C LYS A 134 -5.29 -16.00 28.15
N ASN A 135 -4.91 -16.80 29.14
CA ASN A 135 -3.56 -17.33 29.33
C ASN A 135 -3.25 -18.47 28.34
N SER A 136 -3.23 -18.17 27.05
CA SER A 136 -2.75 -19.10 26.02
C SER A 136 -1.65 -18.45 25.19
N LYS A 137 -0.66 -19.26 24.80
CA LYS A 137 0.42 -18.84 23.89
C LYS A 137 -0.12 -18.14 22.64
N ARG A 138 -1.21 -18.67 22.07
CA ARG A 138 -1.89 -18.09 20.90
C ARG A 138 -2.43 -16.68 21.18
N CYS A 139 -3.08 -16.47 22.33
CA CYS A 139 -3.63 -15.16 22.69
C CYS A 139 -2.55 -14.11 22.94
N VAL A 140 -1.45 -14.50 23.59
CA VAL A 140 -0.31 -13.60 23.84
C VAL A 140 0.35 -13.19 22.53
N LEU A 141 0.70 -14.15 21.67
CA LEU A 141 1.35 -13.87 20.39
C LEU A 141 0.46 -13.03 19.45
N LYS A 142 -0.84 -13.35 19.36
CA LYS A 142 -1.78 -12.59 18.53
C LYS A 142 -1.89 -11.11 18.96
N ARG A 143 -1.75 -10.83 20.25
CA ARG A 143 -1.82 -9.45 20.77
C ARG A 143 -0.51 -8.71 20.64
N ALA A 144 0.62 -9.39 20.90
CA ALA A 144 1.93 -8.84 20.63
C ALA A 144 2.04 -8.45 19.15
N ALA A 145 1.66 -9.34 18.23
CA ALA A 145 1.64 -9.04 16.80
C ALA A 145 0.84 -7.77 16.49
N LYS A 146 -0.36 -7.58 17.05
CA LYS A 146 -1.15 -6.33 16.83
C LYS A 146 -0.47 -5.04 17.30
N ILE A 147 0.46 -5.12 18.25
CA ILE A 147 1.24 -3.96 18.72
C ILE A 147 2.39 -3.68 17.74
N PHE A 148 3.05 -4.72 17.24
CA PHE A 148 4.26 -4.60 16.43
C PHE A 148 3.99 -4.48 14.93
N ASP A 149 2.93 -5.09 14.40
CA ASP A 149 2.53 -5.04 12.98
C ASP A 149 2.51 -3.60 12.41
N PRO A 150 1.94 -2.57 13.10
CA PRO A 150 1.99 -1.19 12.60
C PRO A 150 3.36 -0.50 12.65
N ILE A 151 4.37 -1.05 13.33
CA ILE A 151 5.64 -0.37 13.64
C ILE A 151 6.82 -0.92 12.83
N VAL A 152 6.62 -2.00 12.07
CA VAL A 152 7.71 -2.70 11.36
C VAL A 152 7.66 -2.52 9.81
N PRO A 153 7.68 -1.30 9.24
CA PRO A 153 7.90 -1.16 7.79
C PRO A 153 9.34 -1.45 7.34
N HIS A 154 10.32 -1.62 8.24
CA HIS A 154 11.75 -1.60 7.90
C HIS A 154 12.57 -2.82 8.36
N LEU A 155 11.95 -3.94 8.71
CA LEU A 155 12.68 -5.17 9.04
C LEU A 155 12.13 -6.34 8.23
N CYS A 156 12.43 -6.35 6.93
CA CYS A 156 12.68 -7.54 6.10
C CYS A 156 13.20 -7.08 4.73
#